data_AF-A0A8S9LQQ0-F1
#
_entry.id   AF-A0A8S9LQQ0-F1
#
_cell.length_a   1.000
_cell.length_b   1.000
_cell.length_c   1.000
_cell.angle_alpha   90.00
_cell.angle_beta   90.00
_cell.angle_gamma   90.00
#
_symmetry.space_group_name_H-M   'P 1'
#
loop_
_entity.id
_entity.type
_entity.pdbx_description
1 polymer ?
#
loop_
_entity_poly.entity_id
_entity_poly.type
_entity_poly.pdbx_seq_one_letter_code
_entity_poly.pdbx_strand_id
1 'polypeptide(L)' 'MTRSPREPPCDLNENGLPLRPNQTICPHYNMFGLCKLGPTCRFDHSTKPPSSDRKQ' A
#
# COMPACT_ATOMS: atom_id res chain seq x y z
N MET A 1 16.31 -6.39 19.70
CA MET A 1 15.12 -5.61 20.14
C MET A 1 14.55 -4.95 18.88
N THR A 2 13.47 -5.40 18.27
CA THR A 2 12.28 -6.06 18.82
C THR A 2 11.70 -7.04 17.80
N ARG A 3 11.23 -8.17 18.32
CA ARG A 3 10.53 -9.24 17.60
C ARG A 3 9.14 -8.73 17.15
N SER A 4 8.78 -9.08 15.92
CA SER A 4 7.50 -8.91 15.21
C SER A 4 6.22 -9.19 16.04
N PRO A 5 5.07 -8.67 15.59
CA PRO A 5 3.90 -9.53 15.47
C PRO A 5 3.27 -9.45 14.06
N ARG A 6 3.16 -10.61 13.39
CA ARG A 6 1.86 -11.23 13.10
C ARG A 6 0.74 -10.43 12.41
N GLU A 7 1.04 -9.37 11.67
CA GLU A 7 0.06 -8.83 10.73
C GLU A 7 -0.12 -9.84 9.58
N PRO A 8 -1.36 -10.16 9.12
CA PRO A 8 -1.51 -10.84 7.84
C PRO A 8 -0.70 -10.05 6.81
N PRO A 9 -0.06 -10.67 5.80
CA PRO A 9 0.79 -9.96 4.83
C PRO A 9 -0.11 -9.07 3.96
N CYS A 10 -0.59 -7.97 4.54
CA CYS A 10 -1.03 -6.82 3.84
C CYS A 10 0.28 -6.23 3.35
N ASP A 11 0.71 -6.59 2.14
CA ASP A 11 1.78 -5.85 1.49
C ASP A 11 1.37 -4.38 1.58
N LEU A 12 2.17 -3.54 2.26
CA LEU A 12 1.90 -2.11 2.37
C LEU A 12 2.81 -1.40 1.37
N ASN A 13 2.34 -0.32 0.75
CA ASN A 13 3.22 0.53 -0.04
C ASN A 13 4.11 1.42 0.85
N GLU A 14 4.97 2.20 0.20
CA GLU A 14 5.86 3.20 0.85
C GLU A 14 5.12 4.25 1.69
N ASN A 15 3.83 4.47 1.44
CA ASN A 15 2.95 5.35 2.21
C ASN A 15 2.22 4.63 3.37
N GLY A 16 2.55 3.35 3.64
CA GLY A 16 1.91 2.54 4.66
C GLY A 16 0.47 2.14 4.34
N LEU A 17 0.07 2.15 3.06
CA LEU A 17 -1.28 1.82 2.62
C LEU A 17 -1.38 0.37 2.12
N PRO A 18 -2.50 -0.32 2.37
CA PRO A 18 -2.67 -1.72 2.01
C PRO A 18 -2.73 -1.91 0.50
N LEU A 19 -1.83 -2.76 0.00
CA LEU A 19 -1.86 -3.35 -1.33
C LEU A 19 -2.85 -4.51 -1.31
N ARG A 20 -3.72 -4.51 -2.31
CA ARG A 20 -4.82 -5.44 -2.49
C ARG A 20 -4.82 -5.81 -3.97
N PRO A 21 -3.88 -6.63 -4.46
CA PRO A 21 -3.71 -6.89 -5.89
C PRO A 21 -4.96 -7.50 -6.58
N ASN A 22 -5.91 -8.04 -5.81
CA ASN A 22 -7.20 -8.54 -6.29
C ASN A 22 -8.36 -7.53 -6.20
N GLN A 23 -8.10 -6.27 -5.86
CA GLN A 23 -9.11 -5.21 -5.78
C GLN A 23 -8.84 -4.13 -6.83
N THR A 24 -9.87 -3.35 -7.13
CA THR A 24 -9.72 -2.19 -8.02
C THR A 24 -8.82 -1.14 -7.39
N ILE A 25 -8.03 -0.46 -8.22
CA ILE A 25 -7.12 0.61 -7.77
C ILE A 25 -7.93 1.76 -7.15
N CYS A 26 -7.47 2.28 -6.02
CA CYS A 26 -8.10 3.40 -5.34
C CYS A 26 -8.05 4.64 -6.27
N PRO A 27 -9.20 5.21 -6.68
CA PRO A 27 -9.21 6.33 -7.63
C PRO A 27 -8.55 7.59 -7.04
N HIS A 28 -8.67 7.81 -5.72
CA HIS A 28 -8.01 8.93 -5.05
C HIS A 28 -6.50 8.75 -5.00
N TYR A 29 -6.03 7.54 -4.66
CA TYR A 29 -4.61 7.24 -4.65
C TYR A 29 -4.01 7.25 -6.06
N ASN A 30 -4.75 6.77 -7.05
CA ASN A 30 -4.33 6.79 -8.46
C ASN A 30 -4.26 8.21 -9.04
N MET A 31 -5.21 9.07 -8.68
CA MET A 31 -5.28 10.43 -9.21
C MET A 31 -4.33 11.39 -8.50
N PHE A 32 -4.24 11.30 -7.17
CA PHE A 32 -3.52 12.27 -6.33
C PHE A 32 -2.25 11.71 -5.69
N GLY A 33 -2.01 10.40 -5.74
CA GLY A 33 -0.96 9.73 -4.97
C GLY A 33 -1.26 9.60 -3.48
N LEU A 34 -2.49 9.94 -3.06
CA LEU A 34 -2.86 10.08 -1.65
C LEU A 34 -4.22 9.43 -1.38
N CYS A 35 -4.32 8.66 -0.30
CA CYS A 35 -5.59 8.07 0.11
C CYS A 35 -6.02 8.58 1.49
N LYS A 36 -7.09 9.38 1.53
CA LYS A 36 -7.68 9.89 2.77
C LYS A 36 -8.28 8.82 3.68
N LEU A 37 -8.56 7.63 3.15
CA LEU A 37 -9.08 6.50 3.93
C LEU A 37 -7.96 5.74 4.67
N GLY A 38 -6.70 5.97 4.28
CA GLY A 38 -5.54 5.32 4.90
C GLY A 38 -5.63 3.78 4.86
N PRO A 39 -5.25 3.09 5.94
CA PRO A 39 -5.28 1.62 6.00
C PRO A 39 -6.68 1.00 6.04
N THR A 40 -7.74 1.81 6.19
CA THR A 40 -9.13 1.32 6.13
C THR A 40 -9.68 1.25 4.70
N CYS A 41 -8.91 1.73 3.73
CA CYS A 41 -9.30 1.73 2.33
C CYS A 41 -9.38 0.30 1.78
N ARG A 42 -10.50 -0.03 1.13
CA ARG A 42 -10.76 -1.38 0.55
C ARG A 42 -10.17 -1.57 -0.85
N PHE A 43 -9.73 -0.48 -1.47
CA PHE A 43 -9.18 -0.45 -2.81
C PHE A 43 -7.67 -0.73 -2.80
N ASP A 44 -7.13 -1.08 -3.95
CA ASP A 44 -5.72 -1.34 -4.15
C ASP A 44 -4.90 -0.05 -4.22
N HIS A 45 -3.71 -0.06 -3.60
CA HIS A 45 -2.76 1.06 -3.61
C HIS A 45 -1.46 0.72 -4.34
N SER A 46 -1.51 -0.11 -5.40
CA SER A 46 -0.34 -0.54 -6.18
C SER A 46 0.18 0.50 -7.18
N THR A 47 -0.02 1.81 -6.95
CA THR A 47 0.72 2.80 -7.75
C THR A 47 2.18 2.74 -7.35
N LYS A 48 2.93 1.93 -8.08
CA LYS A 48 4.38 1.99 -8.09
C LYS A 48 4.74 3.25 -8.88
N PRO A 49 5.22 4.35 -8.27
CA PRO A 49 6.26 5.09 -8.96
C PRO A 49 7.41 4.09 -9.25
N PRO A 50 8.20 4.24 -10.32
CA PRO A 50 9.21 3.26 -10.74
C PRO A 50 10.43 3.18 -9.78
N SER A 51 10.24 3.25 -8.47
CA SER A 51 11.33 3.38 -7.49
C SER A 51 11.06 2.72 -6.14
N SER A 52 10.42 1.55 -6.14
CA SER A 52 10.45 0.67 -4.96
C SER A 52 10.95 -0.73 -5.33
N ASP A 53 12.00 -0.74 -6.15
CA ASP A 53 13.08 -1.72 -6.03
C ASP A 53 14.29 -0.99 -5.47
N ARG A 54 14.24 -0.61 -4.19
CA ARG A 54 15.47 -0.40 -3.43
C ARG A 54 15.65 -1.57 -2.50
N LYS A 55 15.93 -2.72 -3.10
CA LYS A 55 16.55 -3.85 -2.41
C LYS A 55 17.72 -4.43 -3.22
N GLN A 56 18.78 -3.63 -3.39
CA GLN A 56 20.16 -3.94 -2.95
C GLN A 56 21.08 -2.75 -3.19
#